data_AF-A0A7C3ZG25-F1
#
_entry.id   AF-A0A7C3ZG25-F1
#
_cell.length_a   1.000
_cell.length_b   1.000
_cell.length_c   1.000
_cell.angle_alpha   90.00
_cell.angle_beta   90.00
_cell.angle_gamma   90.00
#
_symmetry.space_group_name_H-M   'P 1'
#
loop_
_entity.id
_entity.type
_entity.pdbx_description
1 polymer ?
#
loop_
_entity_poly.entity_id
_entity_poly.type
_entity_poly.pdbx_seq_one_letter_code
_entity_poly.pdbx_strand_id
1 'polypeptide(L)'
;MDYNAGQDDYNSNRDYYLPPQQMVRESDVHKHVLDPTRILSDLEHHLRGESWVERKVVQKIGGREVEVLRGEWVVTGEPMCNEKGVKFIISSVSLLLDKNTTISSYDEGRMMAVCRDTMCDFTESLFLNAEAFDLKKRYYRWIVTSVADVVESAYRRAVNGGERRWFATTESVLTSVTEERSNKGGGLFDRLFKGGGK
;
A
#
# COMPACT_ATOMS: atom_id res chain seq x y z
N MET A 1 -13.62 16.63 41.76
CA MET A 1 -13.82 15.51 40.82
C MET A 1 -12.62 15.54 39.90
N ASP A 2 -11.60 14.75 40.25
CA ASP A 2 -10.33 14.75 39.53
C ASP A 2 -10.42 13.75 38.39
N TYR A 3 -10.38 14.27 37.16
CA TYR A 3 -10.27 13.44 35.96
C TYR A 3 -8.81 13.02 35.80
N ASN A 4 -8.51 11.77 36.17
CA ASN A 4 -7.29 11.10 35.78
C ASN A 4 -7.34 10.84 34.27
N ALA A 5 -6.66 11.67 33.49
CA ALA A 5 -6.36 11.40 32.10
C ALA A 5 -5.27 10.32 32.04
N GLY A 6 -5.67 9.08 31.79
CA GLY A 6 -4.74 8.01 31.46
C GLY A 6 -3.96 8.38 30.21
N GLN A 7 -2.64 8.50 30.34
CA GLN A 7 -1.74 8.53 29.20
C GLN A 7 -1.74 7.12 28.60
N ASP A 8 -2.48 6.94 27.51
CA ASP A 8 -2.31 5.78 26.65
C ASP A 8 -0.97 5.94 25.90
N ASP A 9 0.03 5.19 26.36
CA ASP A 9 1.31 5.05 25.68
C ASP A 9 1.10 4.38 24.31
N TYR A 10 0.83 5.21 23.30
CA TYR A 10 0.87 4.82 21.89
C TYR A 10 2.32 4.51 21.49
N ASN A 11 2.76 3.31 21.85
CA ASN A 11 4.02 2.76 21.40
C ASN A 11 3.92 2.45 19.90
N SER A 12 4.45 3.35 19.05
CA SER A 12 4.37 3.31 17.59
C SER A 12 5.32 2.29 16.94
N ASN A 13 5.96 1.41 17.70
CA ASN A 13 6.77 0.30 17.18
C ASN A 13 5.89 -0.94 16.90
N ARG A 14 4.87 -0.80 16.04
CA ARG A 14 4.28 -1.96 15.39
C ARG A 14 5.19 -2.37 14.24
N ASP A 15 6.08 -3.32 14.52
CA ASP A 15 6.76 -4.07 13.48
C ASP A 15 5.68 -4.68 12.56
N TYR A 16 5.54 -4.13 11.36
CA TYR A 16 4.64 -4.67 10.35
C TYR A 16 5.11 -6.08 10.01
N TYR A 17 4.41 -7.10 10.54
CA TYR A 17 4.65 -8.48 10.16
C TYR A 17 4.29 -8.64 8.69
N LEU A 18 5.31 -8.76 7.85
CA LEU A 18 5.12 -9.15 6.45
C LEU A 18 4.64 -10.61 6.44
N PRO A 19 3.49 -10.93 5.81
CA PRO A 19 3.07 -12.31 5.66
C PRO A 19 4.17 -13.15 4.99
N PRO A 20 4.19 -14.49 5.17
CA PRO A 20 5.21 -15.35 4.60
C PRO A 20 5.35 -15.03 3.13
N GLN A 21 6.51 -14.49 2.76
CA GLN A 21 6.80 -14.10 1.39
C GLN A 21 6.65 -15.36 0.54
N GLN A 22 5.57 -15.43 -0.25
CA GLN A 22 5.63 -16.18 -1.50
C GLN A 22 6.93 -15.74 -2.16
N MET A 23 7.77 -16.67 -2.65
CA MET A 23 9.00 -16.32 -3.34
C MET A 23 8.67 -15.37 -4.50
N VAL A 24 8.67 -14.07 -4.21
CA VAL A 24 8.52 -13.00 -5.18
C VAL A 24 9.81 -13.08 -5.97
N ARG A 25 9.72 -13.46 -7.24
CA ARG A 25 10.88 -13.32 -8.13
C ARG A 25 11.37 -11.88 -7.99
N GLU A 26 12.68 -11.65 -7.87
CA GLU A 26 13.24 -10.31 -7.66
C GLU A 26 12.70 -9.26 -8.66
N SER A 27 12.25 -9.70 -9.85
CA SER A 27 11.56 -8.90 -10.88
C SER A 27 10.16 -8.37 -10.51
N ASP A 28 9.49 -8.91 -9.49
CA ASP A 28 8.12 -8.55 -9.09
C ASP A 28 8.08 -7.57 -7.90
N VAL A 29 9.24 -7.27 -7.29
CA VAL A 29 9.35 -6.27 -6.19
C VAL A 29 8.79 -4.91 -6.62
N HIS A 30 9.03 -4.51 -7.88
CA HIS A 30 8.53 -3.25 -8.43
C HIS A 30 7.01 -3.19 -8.59
N LYS A 31 6.35 -4.33 -8.79
CA LYS A 31 4.88 -4.39 -8.89
C LYS A 31 4.23 -4.19 -7.52
N HIS A 32 4.85 -4.71 -6.46
CA HIS A 32 4.29 -4.63 -5.11
C HIS A 32 4.48 -3.26 -4.43
N VAL A 33 5.52 -2.49 -4.78
CA VAL A 33 5.79 -1.18 -4.15
C VAL A 33 4.82 -0.08 -4.63
N LEU A 34 4.29 -0.21 -5.85
CA LEU A 34 3.37 0.76 -6.46
C LEU A 34 1.91 0.34 -6.43
N ASP A 35 1.60 -0.87 -5.96
CA ASP A 35 0.24 -1.39 -6.03
C ASP A 35 -0.66 -0.67 -5.00
N PRO A 36 -1.61 0.19 -5.44
CA PRO A 36 -2.49 0.88 -4.52
C PRO A 36 -3.54 -0.05 -3.91
N THR A 37 -3.65 -1.30 -4.40
CA THR A 37 -4.70 -2.26 -3.99
C THR A 37 -4.79 -2.41 -2.48
N ARG A 38 -3.66 -2.45 -1.77
CA ARG A 38 -3.68 -2.58 -0.30
C ARG A 38 -4.27 -1.35 0.37
N ILE A 39 -3.84 -0.15 -0.02
CA ILE A 39 -4.33 1.10 0.57
C ILE A 39 -5.81 1.30 0.25
N LEU A 40 -6.22 0.98 -0.98
CA LEU A 40 -7.62 1.03 -1.41
C LEU A 40 -8.48 0.02 -0.64
N SER A 41 -7.97 -1.20 -0.43
CA SER A 41 -8.64 -2.22 0.39
C SER A 41 -8.81 -1.77 1.84
N ASP A 42 -7.74 -1.27 2.47
CA ASP A 42 -7.79 -0.76 3.84
C ASP A 42 -8.79 0.41 3.97
N LEU A 43 -8.79 1.34 3.01
CA LEU A 43 -9.76 2.44 2.95
C LEU A 43 -11.20 1.92 2.79
N GLU A 44 -11.42 0.94 1.91
CA GLU A 44 -12.72 0.33 1.68
C GLU A 44 -13.27 -0.30 2.98
N HIS A 45 -12.45 -1.11 3.65
CA HIS A 45 -12.83 -1.75 4.90
C HIS A 45 -13.15 -0.72 5.99
N HIS A 46 -12.36 0.36 6.13
CA HIS A 46 -12.70 1.41 7.08
C HIS A 46 -14.01 2.13 6.75
N LEU A 47 -14.29 2.41 5.47
CA LEU A 47 -15.57 3.00 5.06
C LEU A 47 -16.76 2.10 5.40
N ARG A 48 -16.56 0.77 5.37
CA ARG A 48 -17.54 -0.25 5.78
C ARG A 48 -17.67 -0.40 7.30
N GLY A 49 -16.87 0.29 8.09
CA GLY A 49 -16.87 0.15 9.55
C GLY A 49 -16.18 -1.13 10.03
N GLU A 50 -15.27 -1.67 9.22
CA GLU A 50 -14.52 -2.88 9.51
C GLU A 50 -13.14 -2.53 10.07
N SER A 51 -12.56 -3.45 10.83
CA SER A 51 -11.20 -3.35 11.36
C SER A 51 -10.48 -4.68 11.24
N TRP A 52 -9.18 -4.61 10.99
CA TRP A 52 -8.32 -5.79 10.96
C TRP A 52 -8.13 -6.34 12.38
N VAL A 53 -8.55 -7.58 12.61
CA VAL A 53 -8.40 -8.26 13.90
C VAL A 53 -7.53 -9.49 13.70
N GLU A 54 -6.44 -9.56 14.45
CA GLU A 54 -5.55 -10.72 14.45
C GLU A 54 -5.95 -11.72 15.53
N ARG A 55 -6.04 -12.99 15.14
CA ARG A 55 -6.34 -14.11 16.03
C ARG A 55 -5.22 -15.13 15.95
N LYS A 56 -4.83 -15.66 17.10
CA LYS A 56 -3.97 -16.84 17.17
C LYS A 56 -4.77 -18.06 16.79
N VAL A 57 -4.33 -18.77 15.74
CA VAL A 57 -4.92 -20.02 15.28
C VAL A 57 -3.86 -21.10 15.36
N VAL A 58 -4.18 -22.21 16.03
CA VAL A 58 -3.29 -23.37 16.05
C VAL A 58 -3.49 -24.15 14.75
N GLN A 59 -2.45 -24.25 13.94
CA GLN A 59 -2.43 -25.10 12.74
C GLN A 59 -1.53 -26.31 12.94
N LYS A 60 -1.96 -27.47 12.43
CA LYS A 60 -1.12 -28.67 12.38
C LYS A 60 -0.35 -28.71 11.07
N ILE A 61 0.96 -28.51 11.14
CA ILE A 61 1.87 -28.56 9.99
C ILE A 61 2.89 -29.68 10.27
N GLY A 62 2.85 -30.76 9.47
CA GLY A 62 3.77 -31.89 9.63
C GLY A 62 3.65 -32.61 10.98
N GLY A 63 2.45 -32.69 11.56
CA GLY A 63 2.21 -33.33 12.85
C GLY A 63 2.59 -32.50 14.08
N ARG A 64 3.10 -31.28 13.89
CA ARG A 64 3.35 -30.31 14.98
C ARG A 64 2.27 -29.25 15.00
N GLU A 65 1.84 -28.87 16.19
CA GLU A 65 0.97 -27.71 16.40
C GLU A 65 1.81 -26.45 16.39
N VAL A 66 1.46 -25.52 15.50
CA VAL A 66 2.12 -24.22 15.34
C VAL A 66 1.06 -23.14 15.53
N GLU A 67 1.32 -22.19 16.42
CA GLU A 67 0.51 -20.98 16.54
C GLU A 67 0.81 -20.07 15.34
N VAL A 68 -0.20 -19.79 14.54
CA VAL A 68 -0.12 -18.86 13.40
C VAL A 68 -1.06 -17.70 13.68
N LEU A 69 -0.59 -16.47 13.49
CA LEU A 69 -1.45 -15.30 13.50
C LEU A 69 -2.21 -15.24 12.18
N ARG A 70 -3.54 -15.25 12.26
CA ARG A 70 -4.41 -15.03 11.11
C ARG A 70 -5.23 -13.78 11.37
N GLY A 71 -5.11 -12.81 10.48
CA GLY A 71 -5.97 -11.64 10.50
C GLY A 71 -7.20 -11.83 9.62
N GLU A 72 -8.30 -11.22 10.06
CA GLU A 72 -9.54 -11.12 9.31
C GLU A 72 -10.14 -9.73 9.52
N TRP A 73 -10.82 -9.22 8.50
CA TRP A 73 -11.63 -8.02 8.62
C TRP A 73 -12.91 -8.36 9.37
N VAL A 74 -13.17 -7.62 10.46
CA VAL A 74 -14.35 -7.80 11.30
C VAL A 74 -15.11 -6.48 11.35
N VAL A 75 -16.42 -6.53 11.21
CA VAL A 75 -17.28 -5.36 11.44
C VAL A 75 -17.22 -5.00 12.93
N THR A 76 -16.59 -3.88 13.25
CA THR A 76 -16.40 -3.40 14.63
C THR A 76 -17.21 -2.12 14.89
N GLY A 77 -17.62 -1.41 13.84
CA GLY A 77 -18.28 -0.13 13.93
C GLY A 77 -19.44 0.04 12.95
N GLU A 78 -20.03 1.22 12.99
CA GLU A 78 -21.08 1.62 12.07
C GLU A 78 -20.46 1.99 10.71
N PRO A 79 -20.96 1.48 9.56
CA PRO A 79 -20.47 1.87 8.24
C PRO A 79 -20.58 3.39 8.06
N MET A 80 -19.62 4.03 7.39
CA MET A 80 -19.61 5.49 7.25
C MET A 80 -20.55 6.00 6.16
N CYS A 81 -20.80 5.15 5.16
CA CYS A 81 -21.72 5.36 4.05
C CYS A 81 -22.23 4.00 3.54
N ASN A 82 -23.21 4.02 2.64
CA ASN A 82 -23.70 2.82 1.98
C ASN A 82 -22.74 2.32 0.87
N GLU A 83 -23.04 1.17 0.28
CA GLU A 83 -22.24 0.56 -0.79
C GLU A 83 -21.99 1.50 -1.99
N LYS A 84 -22.96 2.36 -2.31
CA LYS A 84 -22.83 3.32 -3.41
C LYS A 84 -21.79 4.39 -3.07
N GLY A 85 -21.80 4.90 -1.84
CA GLY A 85 -20.79 5.83 -1.33
C GLY A 85 -19.39 5.21 -1.30
N VAL A 86 -19.27 3.98 -0.80
CA VAL A 86 -17.99 3.25 -0.78
C VAL A 86 -17.43 3.13 -2.18
N LYS A 87 -18.21 2.63 -3.14
CA LYS A 87 -17.78 2.49 -4.55
C LYS A 87 -17.37 3.82 -5.16
N PHE A 88 -18.12 4.89 -4.90
CA PHE A 88 -17.78 6.22 -5.39
C PHE A 88 -16.41 6.69 -4.86
N ILE A 89 -16.19 6.57 -3.55
CA ILE A 89 -14.94 6.99 -2.91
C ILE A 89 -13.77 6.17 -3.43
N ILE A 90 -13.87 4.84 -3.42
CA ILE A 90 -12.80 3.95 -3.90
C ILE A 90 -12.49 4.16 -5.38
N SER A 91 -13.51 4.33 -6.23
CA SER A 91 -13.29 4.61 -7.65
C SER A 91 -12.59 5.96 -7.86
N SER A 92 -12.99 6.99 -7.10
CA SER A 92 -12.39 8.31 -7.15
C SER A 92 -10.92 8.27 -6.75
N VAL A 93 -10.60 7.59 -5.64
CA VAL A 93 -9.21 7.45 -5.17
C VAL A 93 -8.39 6.60 -6.15
N SER A 94 -8.94 5.50 -6.66
CA SER A 94 -8.24 4.63 -7.61
C SER A 94 -7.82 5.35 -8.89
N LEU A 95 -8.61 6.31 -9.37
CA LEU A 95 -8.26 7.13 -10.54
C LEU A 95 -7.07 8.05 -10.25
N LEU A 96 -6.93 8.52 -9.01
CA LEU A 96 -5.85 9.41 -8.58
C LEU A 96 -4.54 8.65 -8.31
N LEU A 97 -4.66 7.41 -7.82
CA LEU A 97 -3.54 6.51 -7.54
C LEU A 97 -3.01 5.76 -8.78
N ASP A 98 -3.32 6.23 -9.97
CA ASP A 98 -2.83 5.61 -11.20
C ASP A 98 -1.29 5.64 -11.26
N LYS A 99 -0.70 4.59 -11.86
CA LYS A 99 0.74 4.43 -11.98
C LYS A 99 1.40 5.63 -12.66
N ASN A 100 0.71 6.27 -13.61
CA ASN A 100 1.22 7.45 -14.31
C ASN A 100 1.41 8.65 -13.37
N THR A 101 0.54 8.80 -12.38
CA THR A 101 0.67 9.84 -11.35
C THR A 101 1.95 9.63 -10.55
N THR A 102 2.23 8.39 -10.13
CA THR A 102 3.37 8.07 -9.25
C THR A 102 4.74 8.17 -9.96
N ILE A 103 4.79 7.93 -11.27
CA ILE A 103 6.04 8.04 -12.06
C ILE A 103 6.28 9.43 -12.65
N SER A 104 5.31 10.33 -12.50
CA SER A 104 5.42 11.72 -12.96
C SER A 104 6.52 12.46 -12.18
N SER A 105 6.97 13.59 -12.72
CA SER A 105 7.93 14.47 -12.06
C SER A 105 7.29 15.82 -11.82
N TYR A 106 6.53 15.92 -10.73
CA TYR A 106 5.92 17.18 -10.33
C TYR A 106 6.92 18.06 -9.59
N ASP A 107 6.86 19.38 -9.84
CA ASP A 107 7.33 20.35 -8.88
C ASP A 107 6.34 20.42 -7.69
N GLU A 108 6.85 20.78 -6.52
CA GLU A 108 6.06 20.80 -5.28
C GLU A 108 4.85 21.75 -5.37
N GLY A 109 5.03 22.92 -5.99
CA GLY A 109 3.95 23.90 -6.17
C GLY A 109 2.81 23.36 -7.04
N ARG A 110 3.15 22.69 -8.14
CA ARG A 110 2.19 22.03 -9.03
C ARG A 110 1.50 20.86 -8.34
N MET A 111 2.24 20.05 -7.59
CA MET A 111 1.69 18.95 -6.82
C MET A 111 0.64 19.45 -5.83
N MET A 112 0.96 20.47 -5.04
CA MET A 112 0.02 21.07 -4.09
C MET A 112 -1.23 21.66 -4.78
N ALA A 113 -1.06 22.30 -5.94
CA ALA A 113 -2.18 22.81 -6.72
C ALA A 113 -3.11 21.68 -7.19
N VAL A 114 -2.55 20.59 -7.74
CA VAL A 114 -3.33 19.43 -8.20
C VAL A 114 -4.04 18.75 -7.04
N CYS A 115 -3.36 18.53 -5.90
CA CYS A 115 -3.98 17.96 -4.71
C CYS A 115 -5.13 18.83 -4.20
N ARG A 116 -4.94 20.15 -4.11
CA ARG A 116 -5.99 21.08 -3.69
C ARG A 116 -7.21 21.01 -4.61
N ASP A 117 -7.01 21.17 -5.91
CA ASP A 117 -8.11 21.23 -6.87
C ASP A 117 -8.87 19.89 -6.88
N THR A 118 -8.14 18.77 -6.86
CA THR A 118 -8.72 17.42 -6.75
C THR A 118 -9.55 17.24 -5.47
N MET A 119 -9.04 17.70 -4.33
CA MET A 119 -9.75 17.57 -3.06
C MET A 119 -10.96 18.50 -2.97
N CYS A 120 -10.93 19.67 -3.61
CA CYS A 120 -12.10 20.53 -3.76
C CYS A 120 -13.21 19.79 -4.54
N ASP A 121 -12.89 19.26 -5.72
CA ASP A 121 -13.85 18.53 -6.57
C ASP A 121 -14.41 17.28 -5.87
N PHE A 122 -13.54 16.54 -5.18
CA PHE A 122 -13.95 15.37 -4.38
C PHE A 122 -14.92 15.75 -3.26
N THR A 123 -14.58 16.81 -2.50
CA THR A 123 -15.37 17.27 -1.35
C THR A 123 -16.74 17.79 -1.79
N GLU A 124 -16.78 18.54 -2.91
CA GLU A 124 -18.02 19.02 -3.53
C GLU A 124 -18.88 17.83 -4.00
N SER A 125 -18.28 16.88 -4.72
CA SER A 125 -19.00 15.70 -5.20
C SER A 125 -19.58 14.86 -4.06
N LEU A 126 -18.82 14.70 -2.98
CA LEU A 126 -19.25 13.99 -1.78
C LEU A 126 -20.39 14.71 -1.07
N PHE A 127 -20.35 16.05 -1.02
CA PHE A 127 -21.41 16.88 -0.45
C PHE A 127 -22.71 16.80 -1.27
N LEU A 128 -22.62 16.97 -2.60
CA LEU A 128 -23.76 16.92 -3.51
C LEU A 128 -24.49 15.57 -3.49
N ASN A 129 -23.78 14.48 -3.19
CA ASN A 129 -24.32 13.13 -3.15
C ASN A 129 -24.50 12.57 -1.74
N ALA A 130 -24.35 13.40 -0.69
CA ALA A 130 -24.33 12.94 0.70
C ALA A 130 -25.59 12.13 1.08
N GLU A 131 -26.78 12.55 0.63
CA GLU A 131 -28.04 11.83 0.86
C GLU A 131 -28.08 10.50 0.12
N ALA A 132 -27.70 10.48 -1.17
CA ALA A 132 -27.69 9.26 -1.98
C ALA A 132 -26.68 8.20 -1.48
N PHE A 133 -25.61 8.65 -0.82
CA PHE A 133 -24.58 7.79 -0.23
C PHE A 133 -24.88 7.39 1.21
N ASP A 134 -25.99 7.85 1.80
CA ASP A 134 -26.28 7.69 3.23
C ASP A 134 -25.07 8.09 4.09
N LEU A 135 -24.48 9.24 3.75
CA LEU A 135 -23.23 9.70 4.33
C LEU A 135 -23.45 10.26 5.73
N LYS A 136 -22.81 9.62 6.71
CA LYS A 136 -22.95 10.03 8.12
C LYS A 136 -22.11 11.27 8.39
N LYS A 137 -22.77 12.37 8.73
CA LYS A 137 -22.16 13.69 8.97
C LYS A 137 -20.95 13.65 9.91
N ARG A 138 -21.01 12.81 10.96
CA ARG A 138 -19.91 12.68 11.94
C ARG A 138 -18.61 12.09 11.34
N TYR A 139 -18.71 11.34 10.25
CA TYR A 139 -17.55 10.76 9.55
C TYR A 139 -17.10 11.58 8.34
N TYR A 140 -17.84 12.63 7.96
CA TYR A 140 -17.53 13.44 6.77
C TYR A 140 -16.09 13.95 6.77
N ARG A 141 -15.68 14.61 7.86
CA ARG A 141 -14.32 15.13 8.02
C ARG A 141 -13.28 14.01 7.93
N TRP A 142 -13.54 12.89 8.59
CA TRP A 142 -12.61 11.76 8.61
C TRP A 142 -12.40 11.20 7.20
N ILE A 143 -13.48 10.98 6.44
CA ILE A 143 -13.40 10.51 5.05
C ILE A 143 -12.58 11.47 4.19
N VAL A 144 -12.87 12.77 4.26
CA VAL A 144 -12.15 13.78 3.45
C VAL A 144 -10.67 13.81 3.80
N THR A 145 -10.32 13.79 5.09
CA THR A 145 -8.90 13.77 5.52
C THR A 145 -8.20 12.48 5.11
N SER A 146 -8.81 11.31 5.31
CA SER A 146 -8.19 10.04 4.93
C SER A 146 -7.96 9.93 3.42
N VAL A 147 -8.89 10.43 2.60
CA VAL A 147 -8.69 10.50 1.14
C VAL A 147 -7.58 11.49 0.78
N ALA A 148 -7.55 12.67 1.42
CA ALA A 148 -6.50 13.66 1.21
C ALA A 148 -5.11 13.09 1.53
N ASP A 149 -4.96 12.39 2.65
CA ASP A 149 -3.68 11.80 3.07
C ASP A 149 -3.20 10.72 2.08
N VAL A 150 -4.11 9.88 1.59
CA VAL A 150 -3.81 8.84 0.59
C VAL A 150 -3.37 9.48 -0.73
N VAL A 151 -4.11 10.49 -1.20
CA VAL A 151 -3.81 11.21 -2.45
C VAL A 151 -2.48 11.94 -2.31
N GLU A 152 -2.30 12.75 -1.26
CA GLU A 152 -1.06 13.48 -1.01
C GLU A 152 0.14 12.54 -0.92
N SER A 153 0.01 11.41 -0.19
CA SER A 153 1.10 10.43 -0.08
C SER A 153 1.49 9.86 -1.45
N ALA A 154 0.55 9.65 -2.35
CA ALA A 154 0.83 9.16 -3.69
C ALA A 154 1.51 10.23 -4.56
N TYR A 155 1.03 11.46 -4.52
CA TYR A 155 1.65 12.57 -5.25
C TYR A 155 3.03 12.94 -4.72
N ARG A 156 3.27 12.83 -3.40
CA ARG A 156 4.57 13.11 -2.78
C ARG A 156 5.67 12.17 -3.29
N ARG A 157 5.33 10.93 -3.65
CA ARG A 157 6.28 9.98 -4.29
C ARG A 157 6.77 10.44 -5.66
N ALA A 158 5.91 11.16 -6.39
CA ALA A 158 6.20 11.72 -7.70
C ALA A 158 7.01 13.04 -7.64
N VAL A 159 7.16 13.65 -6.46
CA VAL A 159 7.89 14.91 -6.31
C VAL A 159 9.36 14.71 -6.68
N ASN A 160 9.87 15.60 -7.54
CA ASN A 160 11.25 15.57 -8.04
C ASN A 160 11.66 14.21 -8.63
N GLY A 161 10.70 13.44 -9.17
CA GLY A 161 10.94 12.12 -9.75
C GLY A 161 11.59 11.13 -8.78
N GLY A 162 11.29 11.23 -7.47
CA GLY A 162 11.85 10.35 -6.43
C GLY A 162 11.66 8.88 -6.76
N GLU A 163 10.42 8.46 -6.98
CA GLU A 163 10.09 7.08 -7.32
C GLU A 163 10.77 6.63 -8.63
N ARG A 164 10.75 7.48 -9.66
CA ARG A 164 11.40 7.21 -10.96
C ARG A 164 12.91 7.00 -10.83
N ARG A 165 13.59 7.82 -10.02
CA ARG A 165 15.04 7.69 -9.77
C ARG A 165 15.35 6.43 -8.96
N TRP A 166 14.51 6.11 -8.00
CA TRP A 166 14.62 4.87 -7.22
C TRP A 166 14.52 3.65 -8.15
N PHE A 167 13.53 3.60 -9.04
CA PHE A 167 13.41 2.53 -10.04
C PHE A 167 14.66 2.38 -10.91
N ALA A 168 15.14 3.48 -11.49
CA ALA A 168 16.32 3.45 -12.35
C ALA A 168 17.56 2.92 -11.61
N THR A 169 17.71 3.30 -10.33
CA THR A 169 18.83 2.84 -9.50
C THR A 169 18.72 1.35 -9.17
N THR A 170 17.54 0.89 -8.76
CA THR A 170 17.31 -0.53 -8.43
C THR A 170 17.45 -1.41 -9.67
N GLU A 171 16.94 -0.99 -10.83
CA GLU A 171 17.09 -1.72 -12.08
C GLU A 171 18.57 -1.87 -12.47
N SER A 172 19.36 -0.80 -12.33
CA SER A 172 20.80 -0.83 -12.55
C SER A 172 21.52 -1.80 -11.60
N VAL A 173 21.16 -1.82 -10.31
CA VAL A 173 21.77 -2.76 -9.34
C VAL A 173 21.42 -4.20 -9.69
N LEU A 174 20.17 -4.48 -10.04
CA LEU A 174 19.71 -5.82 -10.41
C LEU A 174 20.39 -6.34 -11.68
N THR A 175 20.58 -5.49 -12.69
CA THR A 175 21.32 -5.85 -13.90
C THR A 175 22.77 -6.19 -13.59
N SER A 176 23.46 -5.36 -12.80
CA SER A 176 24.85 -5.65 -12.38
C SER A 176 24.99 -6.97 -11.61
N VAL A 177 24.07 -7.27 -10.68
CA VAL A 177 24.09 -8.54 -9.91
C VAL A 177 23.86 -9.75 -10.83
N THR A 178 22.98 -9.61 -11.82
CA THR A 178 22.69 -10.68 -12.78
C THR A 178 23.88 -10.95 -13.69
N GLU A 179 24.55 -9.90 -14.18
CA GLU A 179 25.76 -10.01 -15.01
C GLU A 179 26.92 -10.66 -14.24
N GLU A 180 27.12 -10.31 -12.96
CA GLU A 180 28.13 -10.96 -12.11
C GLU A 180 27.87 -12.45 -11.89
N ARG A 181 26.60 -12.86 -11.72
CA ARG A 181 26.22 -14.28 -11.59
C ARG A 181 26.45 -15.04 -12.89
N SER A 182 26.16 -14.42 -14.04
CA SER A 182 26.43 -15.01 -15.36
C SER A 182 27.94 -15.20 -15.59
N ASN A 183 28.76 -14.20 -15.23
CA ASN A 183 30.21 -14.28 -15.36
C ASN A 183 30.87 -15.28 -14.40
N LYS A 184 30.30 -15.51 -13.20
CA LYS A 184 30.77 -16.57 -12.28
C LYS A 184 30.29 -17.98 -12.66
N GLY A 185 29.25 -18.10 -13.48
CA GLY A 185 28.74 -19.38 -14.02
C GLY A 185 29.58 -19.99 -15.15
N GLY A 186 30.50 -19.23 -15.75
CA GLY A 186 31.35 -19.68 -16.87
C GLY A 186 32.45 -20.70 -16.53
N GLY A 187 32.56 -21.15 -15.27
CA GLY A 187 33.74 -21.90 -14.81
C GLY A 187 33.61 -23.42 -14.71
N LEU A 188 32.40 -24.01 -14.79
CA LEU A 188 32.24 -25.45 -14.55
C LEU A 188 32.22 -26.28 -15.83
N PHE A 189 31.41 -25.89 -16.83
CA PHE A 189 31.36 -26.57 -18.12
C PHE A 189 32.63 -26.35 -18.96
N ASP A 190 33.21 -25.14 -18.93
CA ASP A 190 34.42 -24.83 -19.69
C ASP A 190 35.67 -25.57 -19.14
N ARG A 191 35.65 -25.96 -17.84
CA ARG A 191 36.67 -26.82 -17.22
C ARG A 191 36.43 -28.31 -17.47
N LEU A 192 35.18 -28.74 -17.62
CA LEU A 192 34.82 -30.14 -17.93
C LEU A 192 35.19 -30.55 -19.36
N PHE A 193 35.15 -29.63 -20.32
CA PHE A 193 35.41 -29.94 -21.74
C PHE A 193 36.81 -29.54 -22.25
N LYS A 194 37.59 -28.74 -21.53
CA LYS A 194 39.00 -28.43 -21.89
C LYS A 194 40.04 -29.43 -21.37
N GLY A 195 39.65 -30.42 -20.55
CA GLY A 195 40.56 -31.41 -19.96
C GLY A 195 40.78 -32.70 -20.77
N GLY A 196 40.09 -32.89 -21.91
CA GLY A 196 40.05 -34.17 -22.65
C GLY A 196 41.00 -34.27 -23.85
N GLY A 197 42.13 -33.56 -23.84
CA GLY A 197 43.09 -33.57 -24.95
C GLY A 197 44.47 -34.08 -24.54
N LYS A 198 44.60 -35.40 -24.31
CA LYS A 198 45.85 -36.15 -24.41
C LYS A 198 45.56 -37.56 -24.88
#